data_AF-A0A2J8RHP3-F1
#
_entry.id   AF-A0A2J8RHP3-F1
#
_cell.length_a   1.000
_cell.length_b   1.000
_cell.length_c   1.000
_cell.angle_alpha   90.00
_cell.angle_beta   90.00
_cell.angle_gamma   90.00
#
_symmetry.space_group_name_H-M   'P 1'
#
loop_
_entity.id
_entity.type
_entity.pdbx_description
1 polymer ?
#
loop_
_entity_poly.entity_id
_entity_poly.type
_entity_poly.pdbx_seq_one_letter_code
_entity_poly.pdbx_strand_id
1 'polypeptide(L)'
;FRKVVHIEQGGLVKPERDDTEFQHPCFLRGQEQLLENIKRKVTSVSTLKSEDIKIRQDSVTKLLTDVQLMKGKQECMDSKLLAMKHSFSS
;
A
#
# COMPACT_ATOMS: atom_id res chain seq x y z
N PHE A 1 6.75 18.64 9.18
CA PHE A 1 7.66 19.77 9.46
C PHE A 1 6.92 21.08 9.23
N ARG A 2 7.13 22.07 10.09
CA ARG A 2 6.62 23.43 9.94
C ARG A 2 7.80 24.37 9.73
N LYS A 3 7.71 25.26 8.73
CA LYS A 3 8.75 26.27 8.50
C LYS A 3 8.73 27.26 9.66
N VAL A 4 9.89 27.51 10.25
CA VAL A 4 10.09 28.57 11.25
C VAL A 4 10.40 29.86 10.50
N VAL A 5 9.77 30.96 10.94
CA VAL A 5 10.01 32.29 10.38
C VAL A 5 10.60 33.14 11.49
N HIS A 6 11.84 33.56 11.31
CA HIS A 6 12.49 34.52 12.19
C HIS A 6 12.06 35.92 11.75
N ILE A 7 11.31 36.61 12.59
CA ILE A 7 10.97 38.01 12.37
C ILE A 7 12.04 38.82 13.11
N GLU A 8 13.07 39.26 12.40
CA GLU A 8 14.00 40.23 12.96
C GLU A 8 13.29 41.59 13.06
N GLN A 9 13.19 42.13 14.29
CA GLN A 9 12.71 43.49 14.54
C GLN A 9 13.76 44.49 14.05
N GLY A 10 13.60 45.02 12.84
CA GLY A 10 14.40 46.14 12.35
C GLY A 10 14.58 46.12 10.84
N GLY A 11 14.27 47.23 10.19
CA GLY A 11 14.18 47.33 8.74
C GLY A 11 15.47 46.99 7.97
N LEU A 12 15.26 46.44 6.79
CA LEU A 12 16.11 46.55 5.60
C LEU A 12 17.61 46.23 5.78
N VAL A 13 17.95 45.17 6.51
CA VAL A 13 19.24 44.49 6.33
C VAL A 13 18.96 43.12 5.71
N LYS A 14 19.55 42.88 4.54
CA LYS A 14 19.39 41.64 3.78
C LYS A 14 19.93 40.48 4.64
N PRO A 15 19.15 39.44 4.95
CA PRO A 15 19.68 38.27 5.64
C PRO A 15 20.82 37.70 4.78
N GLU A 16 22.03 37.68 5.30
CA GLU A 16 23.20 37.15 4.58
C GLU A 16 23.14 35.61 4.45
N ARG A 17 22.12 34.99 5.04
CA ARG A 17 21.90 33.54 5.07
C ARG A 17 20.44 33.22 4.82
N ASP A 18 20.18 32.26 3.94
CA ASP A 18 18.87 31.61 3.85
C ASP A 18 18.67 30.75 5.11
N ASP A 19 18.31 31.38 6.23
CA ASP A 19 18.00 30.73 7.51
C ASP A 19 16.63 30.02 7.40
N THR A 20 16.54 29.05 6.48
CA THR A 20 15.36 28.21 6.29
C THR A 20 15.37 27.12 7.34
N GLU A 21 14.63 27.35 8.41
CA GLU A 21 14.48 26.40 9.50
C GLU A 21 13.13 25.69 9.48
N PHE A 22 13.13 24.45 9.96
CA PHE A 22 11.94 23.63 10.09
C PHE A 22 11.90 22.94 11.46
N GLN A 23 10.72 22.93 12.07
CA GLN A 23 10.48 22.23 13.33
C GLN A 23 9.51 21.06 13.15
N HIS A 24 9.75 19.98 13.89
CA HIS A 24 8.81 18.88 14.09
C HIS A 24 8.97 18.28 15.50
N PRO A 25 7.88 18.04 16.25
CA PRO A 25 7.97 17.53 17.64
C PRO A 25 8.73 16.19 17.77
N CYS A 26 8.65 15.34 16.75
CA CYS A 26 9.31 14.02 16.72
C CYS A 26 10.67 14.02 16.01
N PHE A 27 11.28 15.18 15.74
CA PHE A 27 12.60 15.29 15.10
C PHE A 27 13.60 15.89 16.09
N LEU A 28 14.21 15.03 16.91
CA LEU A 28 15.12 15.42 18.00
C LEU A 28 16.48 14.72 17.84
N ARG A 29 17.58 15.43 18.11
CA ARG A 29 18.94 14.88 18.02
C ARG A 29 19.15 13.76 19.04
N GLY A 30 19.64 12.60 18.58
CA GLY A 30 19.86 11.42 19.44
C GLY A 30 18.59 10.68 19.84
N GLN A 31 17.48 10.90 19.11
CA GLN A 31 16.22 10.20 19.30
C GLN A 31 15.68 9.67 17.96
N GLU A 32 16.49 8.89 17.26
CA GLU A 32 16.20 8.35 15.93
C GLU A 32 14.93 7.50 15.90
N GLN A 33 14.58 6.83 17.01
CA GLN A 33 13.33 6.07 17.12
C GLN A 33 12.10 6.94 16.88
N LEU A 34 12.11 8.23 17.24
CA LEU A 34 10.94 9.10 17.05
C LEU A 34 10.66 9.42 15.57
N LEU A 35 11.60 9.16 14.67
CA LEU A 35 11.42 9.38 13.24
C LEU A 35 10.31 8.50 12.65
N GLU A 36 10.02 7.34 13.26
CA GLU A 36 8.92 6.46 12.87
C GLU A 36 7.54 7.12 13.02
N ASN A 37 7.43 8.09 13.93
CA ASN A 37 6.20 8.82 14.21
C ASN A 37 5.96 9.99 13.24
N ILE A 38 6.93 10.32 12.40
CA ILE A 38 6.80 11.39 11.39
C ILE A 38 6.07 10.84 10.16
N LYS A 39 4.75 11.01 10.13
CA LYS A 39 3.95 10.62 8.97
C LYS A 39 4.25 11.49 7.75
N ARG A 40 4.51 10.86 6.61
CA ARG A 40 4.62 11.56 5.32
C ARG A 40 3.23 11.98 4.85
N LYS A 41 3.15 13.13 4.18
CA LYS A 41 1.92 13.54 3.50
C LYS A 41 1.63 12.51 2.40
N VAL A 42 0.49 11.83 2.49
CA VAL A 42 0.01 10.97 1.41
C VAL A 42 -0.32 11.89 0.23
N THR A 43 0.37 11.70 -0.88
CA THR A 43 0.07 12.41 -2.13
C THR A 43 -0.98 11.62 -2.90
N SER A 44 -1.72 12.30 -3.77
CA SER A 44 -2.70 11.65 -4.67
C SER A 44 -2.09 10.51 -5.49
N VAL A 45 -0.78 10.56 -5.78
CA VAL A 45 -0.06 9.45 -6.44
C VAL A 45 0.06 8.21 -5.55
N SER A 46 0.21 8.38 -4.24
CA SER A 46 0.30 7.25 -3.30
C SER A 46 -1.08 6.62 -3.04
N THR A 47 -2.16 7.41 -3.06
CA THR A 47 -3.53 6.87 -3.01
C THR A 47 -3.87 6.08 -4.27
N LEU A 48 -3.51 6.59 -5.46
CA LEU A 48 -3.73 5.87 -6.72
C LEU A 48 -3.01 4.52 -6.73
N LYS A 49 -1.73 4.49 -6.33
CA LYS A 49 -0.99 3.22 -6.20
C LYS A 49 -1.64 2.24 -5.22
N SER A 50 -2.20 2.73 -4.12
CA SER A 50 -2.90 1.88 -3.15
C SER A 50 -4.20 1.30 -3.72
N GLU A 51 -4.96 2.09 -4.48
CA GLU A 51 -6.19 1.64 -5.15
C GLU A 51 -5.87 0.61 -6.24
N ASP A 52 -4.83 0.84 -7.06
CA ASP A 52 -4.34 -0.13 -8.05
C ASP A 52 -3.96 -1.48 -7.42
N ILE A 53 -3.24 -1.45 -6.28
CA ILE A 53 -2.86 -2.66 -5.54
C ILE A 53 -4.11 -3.41 -5.04
N LYS A 54 -5.09 -2.67 -4.51
CA LYS A 54 -6.35 -3.23 -4.03
C LYS A 54 -7.17 -3.87 -5.16
N ILE A 55 -7.32 -3.19 -6.29
CA ILE A 55 -8.00 -3.72 -7.49
C ILE A 55 -7.32 -5.01 -7.98
N ARG A 56 -5.99 -5.03 -7.99
CA ARG A 56 -5.23 -6.24 -8.36
C ARG A 56 -5.46 -7.38 -7.38
N GLN A 57 -5.49 -7.10 -6.08
CA GLN A 57 -5.74 -8.13 -5.07
C GLN A 57 -7.14 -8.74 -5.20
N ASP A 58 -8.17 -7.93 -5.40
CA ASP A 58 -9.54 -8.40 -5.60
C ASP A 58 -9.65 -9.29 -6.86
N SER A 59 -8.92 -8.92 -7.92
CA SER A 59 -8.85 -9.69 -9.17
C SER A 59 -8.21 -11.07 -8.95
N VAL A 60 -7.13 -11.14 -8.17
CA VAL A 60 -6.47 -12.41 -7.83
C VAL A 60 -7.38 -13.30 -7.00
N THR A 61 -8.08 -12.74 -6.00
CA THR A 61 -9.03 -13.51 -5.17
C THR A 61 -10.16 -14.11 -6.01
N LYS A 62 -10.70 -13.35 -6.98
CA LYS A 62 -11.71 -13.87 -7.92
C LYS A 62 -11.16 -15.03 -8.75
N LEU A 63 -9.98 -14.86 -9.35
CA LEU A 63 -9.35 -15.93 -10.15
C LEU A 63 -9.13 -17.21 -9.34
N LEU A 64 -8.66 -17.11 -8.09
CA LEU A 64 -8.48 -18.27 -7.23
C LEU A 64 -9.80 -18.99 -6.93
N THR A 65 -10.87 -18.22 -6.73
CA THR A 65 -12.22 -18.76 -6.51
C THR A 65 -12.71 -19.52 -7.75
N ASP A 66 -12.53 -18.94 -8.94
CA ASP A 66 -12.92 -19.57 -10.20
C ASP A 66 -12.14 -20.87 -10.45
N VAL A 67 -10.84 -20.88 -10.17
CA VAL A 67 -9.99 -22.08 -10.28
C VAL A 67 -10.46 -23.19 -9.34
N GLN A 68 -10.79 -22.86 -8.08
CA GLN A 68 -11.33 -23.84 -7.13
C GLN A 68 -12.66 -24.43 -7.59
N LEU A 69 -13.57 -23.58 -8.10
CA LEU A 69 -14.84 -24.04 -8.64
C LEU A 69 -14.66 -24.95 -9.85
N MET A 70 -13.75 -24.60 -10.76
CA MET A 70 -13.42 -25.43 -11.93
C MET A 70 -12.86 -26.79 -11.51
N LYS A 71 -11.96 -26.82 -10.52
CA LYS A 71 -11.42 -28.07 -9.97
C LYS A 71 -12.52 -28.99 -9.44
N GLY A 72 -13.47 -28.46 -8.66
CA GLY A 72 -14.60 -29.25 -8.15
C GLY A 72 -15.51 -29.78 -9.26
N LYS A 73 -15.76 -29.00 -10.30
CA LYS A 73 -16.51 -29.46 -11.48
C LYS A 73 -15.78 -30.60 -12.21
N GLN A 74 -14.46 -30.49 -12.32
CA GLN A 74 -13.64 -31.51 -12.97
C GLN A 74 -13.62 -32.81 -12.18
N GLU A 75 -13.45 -32.75 -10.85
CA GLU A 75 -13.51 -33.93 -9.98
C GLU A 75 -14.86 -34.67 -10.06
N CYS A 76 -15.96 -33.92 -10.16
CA CYS A 76 -17.30 -34.48 -10.35
C CYS A 76 -17.43 -35.18 -11.71
N MET A 77 -16.91 -34.57 -12.78
CA MET A 77 -16.93 -35.14 -14.11
C MET A 77 -16.07 -36.40 -14.21
N ASP A 78 -14.87 -36.38 -13.63
CA ASP A 78 -13.97 -37.54 -13.57
C ASP A 78 -14.63 -38.71 -12.82
N SER A 79 -15.33 -38.43 -11.72
CA SER A 79 -16.08 -39.44 -10.96
C SER A 79 -17.21 -40.06 -11.78
N LYS A 80 -17.97 -39.26 -12.53
CA LYS A 80 -19.03 -39.75 -13.44
C LYS A 80 -18.46 -40.59 -14.58
N LEU A 81 -17.33 -40.17 -15.15
CA LEU A 81 -16.65 -40.88 -16.22
C LEU A 81 -16.12 -42.24 -15.73
N LEU A 82 -15.53 -42.29 -14.54
CA LEU A 82 -15.09 -43.52 -13.90
C LEU A 82 -16.25 -44.49 -13.67
N ALA A 83 -17.35 -44.01 -13.09
CA ALA A 83 -18.55 -44.81 -12.87
C ALA A 83 -19.08 -45.41 -14.18
N MET A 84 -19.17 -44.59 -15.23
CA MET A 84 -19.61 -45.03 -16.55
C MET A 84 -18.70 -46.12 -17.13
N LYS A 85 -17.37 -45.96 -17.04
CA LYS A 85 -16.40 -46.99 -17.46
C LYS A 85 -16.61 -48.32 -16.76
N HIS A 86 -16.89 -48.30 -15.46
CA HIS A 86 -17.18 -49.51 -14.70
C HIS A 86 -18.48 -50.19 -15.15
N SER A 87 -19.54 -49.41 -15.42
CA SER A 87 -20.82 -49.93 -15.92
C SER A 87 -20.71 -50.63 -17.28
N PHE A 88 -19.81 -50.16 -18.16
CA PHE A 88 -19.59 -50.77 -19.48
C PHE A 88 -18.64 -51.98 -19.45
N SER A 89 -17.90 -52.18 -18.36
CA SER A 89 -16.95 -53.30 -18.22
C SER A 89 -17.51 -54.48 -17.40
N SER A 90 -18.73 -54.35 -16.83
CA SER A 90 -19.47 -55.42 -16.15
C SER A 90 -20.56 -55.98 -17.06
#